data_AF-A0AAQ0YN34-F1
#
_entry.id   AF-A0AAQ0YN34-F1
#
_cell.length_a   1.000
_cell.length_b   1.000
_cell.length_c   1.000
_cell.angle_alpha   90.00
_cell.angle_beta   90.00
_cell.angle_gamma   90.00
#
_symmetry.space_group_name_H-M   'P 1'
#
loop_
_entity.id
_entity.type
_entity.pdbx_description
1 polymer ?
#
loop_
_entity_poly.entity_id
_entity_poly.type
_entity_poly.pdbx_seq_one_letter_code
_entity_poly.pdbx_strand_id
1 'polypeptide(L)' 'ALQGNLDPATLYGSPDAIRSEVAKTLDSYAQGNGGSREGHVFNLGHGMSPDMNPEHVGVLVDAVQSLSKR' A
#
# COMPACT_ATOMS: atom_id res chain seq x y z
N ALA A 1 -1.17 4.79 -16.34
CA ALA A 1 -1.88 4.24 -15.17
C ALA A 1 -1.26 2.89 -14.82
N LEU A 2 -1.12 2.58 -13.53
CA LEU A 2 -0.48 1.35 -13.01
C LEU A 2 -1.29 0.81 -11.82
N GLN A 3 -1.34 -0.51 -11.67
CA GLN A 3 -1.92 -1.18 -10.50
C GLN A 3 -0.84 -1.98 -9.76
N GLY A 4 -0.85 -1.96 -8.42
CA GLY A 4 0.11 -2.67 -7.57
C GLY A 4 0.92 -1.74 -6.66
N ASN A 5 2.02 -2.18 -6.05
CA ASN A 5 2.71 -3.47 -6.18
C ASN A 5 3.24 -3.99 -4.83
N LEU A 6 2.54 -3.69 -3.74
CA LEU A 6 3.03 -3.98 -2.39
C LEU A 6 3.23 -5.49 -2.16
N ASP A 7 4.37 -5.89 -1.60
CA ASP A 7 4.60 -7.29 -1.22
C ASP A 7 3.57 -7.71 -0.14
N PRO A 8 2.74 -8.75 -0.37
CA PRO A 8 1.75 -9.19 0.60
C PRO A 8 2.37 -9.61 1.94
N ALA A 9 3.65 -10.02 1.98
CA ALA A 9 4.33 -10.33 3.23
C ALA A 9 4.42 -9.15 4.21
N THR A 10 4.26 -7.91 3.71
CA THR A 10 4.12 -6.69 4.53
C THR A 10 3.02 -6.83 5.59
N LEU A 11 1.95 -7.58 5.29
CA LEU A 11 0.81 -7.77 6.20
C LEU A 11 1.14 -8.64 7.42
N TYR A 12 2.30 -9.28 7.50
CA TYR A 12 2.78 -9.92 8.73
C TYR A 12 3.51 -8.95 9.69
N GLY A 13 3.83 -7.74 9.22
CA GLY A 13 4.48 -6.71 10.03
C GLY A 13 3.56 -6.07 11.07
N SER A 14 4.13 -5.18 11.89
CA SER A 14 3.33 -4.34 12.79
C SER A 14 2.45 -3.35 12.00
N PRO A 15 1.37 -2.81 12.60
CA PRO A 15 0.58 -1.75 11.98
C PRO A 15 1.40 -0.55 11.50
N ASP A 16 2.45 -0.17 12.23
CA ASP A 16 3.34 0.93 11.86
C ASP A 16 4.22 0.56 10.66
N ALA A 17 4.70 -0.68 10.57
CA ALA A 17 5.44 -1.16 9.42
C ALA A 17 4.57 -1.15 8.16
N ILE A 18 3.30 -1.59 8.27
CA ILE A 18 2.33 -1.56 7.16
C ILE A 18 2.12 -0.12 6.68
N ARG A 19 1.89 0.83 7.60
CA ARG A 19 1.72 2.26 7.25
C ARG A 19 2.96 2.83 6.55
N SER A 20 4.15 2.49 7.05
CA SER A 20 5.42 2.91 6.45
C SER A 20 5.58 2.38 5.02
N GLU A 21 5.31 1.10 4.78
CA GLU A 21 5.44 0.53 3.43
C GLU A 21 4.39 1.09 2.46
N VAL A 22 3.16 1.34 2.91
CA VAL A 22 2.16 2.06 2.10
C VAL A 22 2.66 3.43 1.68
N ALA A 23 3.21 4.22 2.62
CA ALA A 23 3.76 5.53 2.31
C ALA A 23 4.86 5.44 1.25
N LYS A 24 5.81 4.52 1.44
CA LYS A 24 6.91 4.28 0.49
C LYS A 24 6.41 3.90 -0.90
N THR A 25 5.42 3.01 -1.01
CA THR A 25 4.85 2.61 -2.29
C THR A 25 4.16 3.77 -3.01
N LEU A 26 3.38 4.58 -2.29
CA LEU A 26 2.71 5.77 -2.86
C LEU A 26 3.73 6.83 -3.31
N ASP A 27 4.76 7.08 -2.51
CA ASP A 27 5.81 8.05 -2.82
C ASP A 27 6.68 7.58 -3.98
N SER A 28 6.99 6.28 -4.05
CA SER A 28 7.73 5.70 -5.17
C SER A 28 6.97 5.89 -6.49
N TYR A 29 5.66 5.65 -6.50
CA TYR A 29 4.82 5.93 -7.67
C TYR A 29 4.87 7.41 -8.05
N ALA A 30 4.64 8.31 -7.08
CA ALA A 30 4.63 9.75 -7.33
C ALA A 30 5.98 10.24 -7.89
N GLN A 31 7.10 9.78 -7.33
CA GLN A 31 8.44 10.11 -7.81
C GLN A 31 8.64 9.65 -9.27
N GLY A 32 8.16 8.45 -9.62
CA GLY A 32 8.18 7.94 -10.99
C GLY A 32 7.21 8.64 -11.94
N ASN A 33 6.28 9.45 -11.42
CA ASN A 33 5.19 10.09 -12.18
C ASN A 33 5.20 11.62 -12.04
N GLY A 34 6.39 12.22 -11.95
CA GLY A 34 6.55 13.69 -11.93
C GLY A 34 5.93 14.37 -10.70
N GLY A 35 5.87 13.66 -9.57
CA GLY A 35 5.22 14.10 -8.34
C GLY A 35 3.70 13.85 -8.30
N SER A 36 3.09 13.39 -9.40
CA SER A 36 1.65 13.12 -9.46
C SER A 36 1.29 11.76 -8.88
N ARG A 37 0.24 11.72 -8.06
CA ARG A 37 -0.35 10.47 -7.55
C ARG A 37 -1.49 9.94 -8.44
N GLU A 38 -1.85 10.65 -9.51
CA GLU A 38 -2.94 10.25 -10.41
C GLU A 38 -2.57 9.01 -11.21
N GLY A 39 -3.54 8.14 -11.43
CA GLY A 39 -3.37 6.94 -12.25
C GLY A 39 -2.72 5.75 -11.53
N HIS A 40 -2.57 5.81 -10.21
CA HIS A 40 -2.17 4.69 -9.36
C HIS A 40 -3.39 4.00 -8.76
N VAL A 41 -3.58 2.71 -9.07
CA VAL A 41 -4.47 1.83 -8.33
C VAL A 41 -3.62 1.03 -7.35
N PHE A 42 -3.62 1.41 -6.09
CA PHE A 42 -2.87 0.67 -5.08
C PHE A 42 -3.40 -0.77 -4.98
N ASN A 43 -2.50 -1.75 -5.02
CA ASN A 43 -2.85 -3.14 -4.79
C ASN A 43 -1.62 -3.91 -4.26
N LEU A 44 -1.86 -5.11 -3.74
CA LEU A 44 -0.80 -6.08 -3.50
C LEU A 44 -0.22 -6.57 -4.84
N GLY A 45 1.03 -7.00 -4.82
CA GLY A 45 1.70 -7.61 -5.97
C GLY A 45 1.24 -9.05 -6.26
N HIS A 46 0.67 -9.73 -5.25
CA HIS A 46 0.13 -11.09 -5.31
C HIS A 46 -1.06 -11.22 -4.34
N GLY A 47 -1.73 -12.39 -4.35
CA GLY A 47 -2.82 -12.69 -3.41
C GLY A 47 -2.35 -12.78 -1.96
N MET A 48 -3.28 -12.56 -1.03
CA MET A 48 -3.04 -12.74 0.41
C MET A 48 -2.90 -14.23 0.77
N SER A 49 -2.06 -14.52 1.75
CA SER A 49 -1.99 -15.86 2.35
C SER A 49 -3.17 -16.11 3.30
N PRO A 50 -3.68 -17.36 3.41
CA PRO A 50 -4.82 -17.68 4.28
C PRO A 50 -4.62 -17.42 5.78
N ASP A 51 -3.37 -17.34 6.24
CA ASP A 51 -2.97 -17.16 7.65
C ASP A 51 -2.74 -15.69 8.05
N MET A 52 -2.91 -14.74 7.13
CA MET A 52 -2.78 -13.32 7.42
C MET A 52 -3.88 -12.82 8.36
N ASN A 53 -3.52 -11.92 9.29
CA ASN A 53 -4.49 -11.26 10.16
C ASN A 53 -5.36 -10.29 9.33
N PRO A 54 -6.70 -10.50 9.22
CA PRO A 54 -7.58 -9.59 8.49
C PRO A 54 -7.59 -8.15 9.02
N GLU A 55 -7.29 -7.94 10.31
CA GLU A 55 -7.21 -6.58 10.88
C GLU A 55 -6.08 -5.76 10.25
N HIS A 56 -4.99 -6.40 9.83
CA HIS A 56 -3.88 -5.73 9.17
C HIS A 56 -4.27 -5.23 7.76
N VAL A 57 -5.25 -5.87 7.12
CA VAL A 57 -5.84 -5.36 5.87
C VAL A 57 -6.60 -4.05 6.14
N GLY A 58 -7.29 -3.95 7.28
CA GLY A 58 -7.91 -2.69 7.71
C GLY A 58 -6.87 -1.57 7.85
N VAL A 59 -5.76 -1.84 8.53
CA VAL A 59 -4.64 -0.89 8.65
C VAL A 59 -4.10 -0.46 7.28
N LEU A 60 -3.92 -1.41 6.36
CA LEU A 60 -3.47 -1.15 4.99
C LEU A 60 -4.43 -0.20 4.26
N VAL A 61 -5.73 -0.50 4.25
CA VAL A 61 -6.74 0.29 3.55
C VAL A 61 -6.82 1.70 4.11
N ASP A 62 -6.88 1.83 5.44
CA ASP A 62 -6.91 3.11 6.13
C ASP A 62 -5.66 3.96 5.83
N ALA A 63 -4.49 3.32 5.80
CA ALA A 63 -3.24 3.98 5.47
C ALA A 63 -3.25 4.51 4.02
N VAL A 64 -3.67 3.69 3.05
CA VAL A 64 -3.76 4.10 1.64
C VAL A 64 -4.69 5.30 1.50
N GLN A 65 -5.89 5.24 2.08
CA GLN A 65 -6.85 6.34 2.00
C GLN A 65 -6.35 7.61 2.70
N SER A 66 -5.75 7.48 3.88
CA SER A 66 -5.29 8.63 4.67
C SER A 66 -4.09 9.30 4.03
N LEU A 67 -3.13 8.53 3.52
CA LEU A 67 -1.87 9.03 2.97
C LEU A 67 -2.00 9.51 1.52
N SER A 68 -3.06 9.13 0.80
CA SER A 68 -3.29 9.54 -0.60
C SER A 68 -4.35 10.65 -0.77
N LYS A 69 -4.89 11.19 0.34
CA LYS A 69 -5.79 12.35 0.30
C LYS A 69 -5.11 13.54 -0.38
N ARG A 70 -5.90 14.25 -1.20
CA ARG A 70 -5.53 15.49 -1.88
C ARG A 70 -5.94 16.70 -1.05
#